data_AF-A0A931VT24-F1
#
_entry.id   AF-A0A931VT24-F1
#
_cell.length_a   1.000
_cell.length_b   1.000
_cell.length_c   1.000
_cell.angle_alpha   90.00
_cell.angle_beta   90.00
_cell.angle_gamma   90.00
#
_symmetry.space_group_name_H-M   'P 1'
#
loop_
_entity.id
_entity.type
_entity.pdbx_description
1 polymer ?
#
loop_
_entity_poly.entity_id
_entity_poly.type
_entity_poly.pdbx_seq_one_letter_code
_entity_poly.pdbx_strand_id
1 'polypeptide(L)'
;MDGLVALARKTIARYVRAGDTPDPPDPLPPEMSARAGVFVSLKKNGELRGCMGTAIPREENVAREIIANAVSAATRDPRFAPVRPEEVDALWISVDVLSNPEPVSDLGNLDPRRYGVIVRTGHRAIVLVGLLVVVGAVGYAVKTSVANAELAELVSGLKKERDFLRKQIEQVEAERDQLKKQVQILEAARLKAEREAAKAPAKTEPKKPAKKKPPEKKAPQR
;
A
#
# COMPACT_ATOMS: atom_id res chain seq x y z
N MET A 1 19.91 5.66 -23.95
CA MET A 1 19.81 5.09 -22.58
C MET A 1 21.10 5.29 -21.78
N ASP A 2 22.28 4.87 -22.27
CA ASP A 2 23.56 5.11 -21.57
C ASP A 2 23.83 6.61 -21.31
N GLY A 3 23.36 7.49 -22.20
CA GLY A 3 23.51 8.94 -22.06
C GLY A 3 22.79 9.54 -20.84
N LEU A 4 21.61 9.04 -20.47
CA LEU A 4 20.84 9.54 -19.32
C LEU A 4 21.56 9.25 -18.00
N VAL A 5 22.02 8.00 -17.86
CA VAL A 5 22.76 7.55 -16.67
C VAL A 5 24.13 8.24 -16.60
N ALA A 6 24.80 8.42 -17.75
CA ALA A 6 26.06 9.15 -17.82
C ALA A 6 25.91 10.60 -17.36
N LEU A 7 24.84 11.29 -17.78
CA LEU A 7 24.53 12.66 -17.33
C LEU A 7 24.25 12.72 -15.83
N ALA A 8 23.48 11.77 -15.29
CA ALA A 8 23.22 11.69 -13.86
C ALA A 8 24.51 11.45 -13.07
N ARG A 9 25.35 10.50 -13.50
CA ARG A 9 26.64 10.19 -12.87
C ARG A 9 27.58 11.39 -12.89
N LYS A 10 27.72 12.05 -14.05
CA LYS A 10 28.53 13.25 -14.20
C LYS A 10 28.05 14.36 -13.28
N THR A 11 26.74 14.59 -13.21
CA THR A 11 26.13 15.59 -12.33
C THR A 11 26.44 15.32 -10.87
N ILE A 12 26.22 14.08 -10.40
CA ILE A 12 26.47 13.71 -9.00
C ILE A 12 27.95 13.87 -8.66
N ALA A 13 28.84 13.35 -9.52
CA ALA A 13 30.28 13.46 -9.29
C ALA A 13 30.74 14.92 -9.20
N ARG A 14 30.28 15.76 -10.13
CA ARG A 14 30.65 17.18 -10.17
C ARG A 14 30.11 17.93 -8.95
N TYR A 15 28.84 17.74 -8.62
CA TYR A 15 28.20 18.42 -7.50
C TYR A 15 28.78 18.01 -6.15
N VAL A 16 28.98 16.71 -5.92
CA VAL A 16 29.52 16.20 -4.66
C VAL A 16 30.99 16.61 -4.46
N ARG A 17 31.79 16.67 -5.54
CA ARG A 17 33.23 16.99 -5.44
C ARG A 17 33.53 18.48 -5.50
N ALA A 18 32.79 19.25 -6.30
CA ALA A 18 33.09 20.66 -6.60
C ALA A 18 31.95 21.64 -6.26
N GLY A 19 30.76 21.14 -5.91
CA GLY A 19 29.61 21.98 -5.55
C GLY A 19 28.88 22.63 -6.74
N ASP A 20 29.20 22.26 -7.98
CA ASP A 20 28.57 22.79 -9.19
C ASP A 20 27.90 21.71 -10.04
N THR A 21 27.05 22.13 -10.98
CA THR A 21 26.33 21.24 -11.90
C THR A 21 26.84 21.43 -13.33
N PRO A 22 26.92 20.36 -14.14
CA PRO A 22 27.20 20.51 -15.56
C PRO A 22 26.02 21.19 -16.27
N ASP A 23 26.32 21.87 -17.37
CA ASP A 23 25.29 22.27 -18.32
C ASP A 23 24.69 21.04 -19.02
N PRO A 24 23.42 21.13 -19.49
CA PRO A 24 22.84 20.14 -20.39
C PRO A 24 23.73 19.93 -21.63
N PRO A 25 23.75 18.71 -22.21
CA PRO A 25 24.48 18.47 -23.46
C PRO A 25 23.99 19.39 -24.59
N ASP A 26 24.92 19.91 -25.39
CA ASP A 26 24.63 20.73 -26.58
C ASP A 26 25.38 20.15 -27.81
N PRO A 27 24.66 19.70 -28.85
CA PRO A 27 23.20 19.68 -29.00
C PRO A 27 22.51 18.67 -28.08
N LEU A 28 21.27 18.98 -27.68
CA LEU A 28 20.46 18.08 -26.86
C LEU A 28 20.11 16.79 -27.62
N PRO A 29 20.43 15.60 -27.06
CA PRO A 29 20.00 14.34 -27.63
C PRO A 29 18.46 14.25 -27.71
N PRO A 30 17.89 13.59 -28.73
CA PRO A 30 16.44 13.44 -28.86
C PRO A 30 15.76 12.79 -27.64
N GLU A 31 16.45 11.87 -26.96
CA GLU A 31 15.95 11.21 -25.74
C GLU A 31 15.90 12.14 -24.50
N MET A 32 16.57 13.31 -24.57
CA MET A 32 16.64 14.29 -23.50
C MET A 32 15.88 15.59 -23.79
N SER A 33 15.41 15.80 -25.02
CA SER A 33 14.83 17.08 -25.46
C SER A 33 13.37 17.26 -25.04
N ALA A 34 12.63 16.17 -24.86
CA ALA A 34 11.24 16.21 -24.43
C ALA A 34 11.11 16.61 -22.96
N ARG A 35 9.90 17.09 -22.59
CA ARG A 35 9.52 17.32 -21.18
C ARG A 35 8.91 16.04 -20.62
N ALA A 36 9.48 15.53 -19.54
CA ALA A 36 8.98 14.36 -18.82
C ALA A 36 9.41 14.41 -17.35
N GLY A 37 8.62 13.79 -16.48
CA GLY A 37 9.05 13.54 -15.10
C GLY A 37 10.23 12.57 -15.08
N VAL A 38 11.15 12.73 -14.14
CA VAL A 38 12.33 11.86 -14.02
C VAL A 38 12.57 11.49 -12.57
N PHE A 39 12.89 10.21 -12.33
CA PHE A 39 13.40 9.73 -11.05
C PHE A 39 14.84 9.27 -11.21
N VAL A 40 15.71 9.69 -10.29
CA VAL A 40 17.09 9.23 -10.20
C VAL A 40 17.23 8.44 -8.91
N SER A 41 17.65 7.18 -9.02
CA SER A 41 17.88 6.30 -7.89
C SER A 41 19.34 5.91 -7.80
N LEU A 42 19.87 5.97 -6.58
CA LEU A 42 21.23 5.63 -6.22
C LEU A 42 21.21 4.38 -5.36
N LYS A 43 22.04 3.40 -5.72
CA LYS A 43 22.26 2.21 -4.90
C LYS A 43 23.74 2.03 -4.61
N LYS A 44 24.06 1.47 -3.45
CA LYS A 44 25.41 1.09 -3.05
C LYS A 44 25.35 -0.31 -2.47
N ASN A 45 26.17 -1.24 -2.97
CA ASN A 45 26.16 -2.64 -2.54
C ASN A 45 24.76 -3.30 -2.61
N GLY A 46 23.96 -2.95 -3.62
CA GLY A 46 22.59 -3.45 -3.79
C GLY A 46 21.51 -2.72 -2.99
N GLU A 47 21.88 -1.89 -2.01
CA GLU A 47 20.94 -1.17 -1.14
C GLU A 47 20.66 0.24 -1.63
N LEU A 48 19.46 0.76 -1.34
CA LEU A 48 19.06 2.11 -1.71
C LEU A 48 19.87 3.14 -0.90
N ARG A 49 20.52 4.08 -1.60
CA ARG A 49 21.36 5.15 -1.03
C ARG A 49 20.77 6.56 -1.19
N GLY A 50 19.81 6.70 -2.09
CA GLY A 50 19.06 7.92 -2.33
C GLY A 50 18.11 7.74 -3.53
N CYS A 51 16.94 8.37 -3.49
CA CYS A 51 16.02 8.40 -4.63
C CYS A 51 15.20 9.68 -4.58
N MET A 52 15.30 10.48 -5.63
CA MET A 52 14.53 11.70 -5.80
C MET A 52 14.07 11.84 -7.25
N GLY A 53 12.91 12.47 -7.42
CA GLY A 53 12.35 12.67 -8.75
C GLY A 53 11.08 13.50 -8.75
N THR A 54 10.59 13.77 -9.95
CA THR A 54 9.35 14.48 -10.20
C THR A 54 8.42 13.61 -11.05
N ALA A 55 7.15 13.50 -10.63
CA ALA A 55 6.13 12.82 -11.43
C ALA A 55 5.63 13.67 -12.61
N ILE A 56 5.63 14.99 -12.42
CA ILE A 56 5.21 15.97 -13.42
C ILE A 56 6.46 16.78 -13.77
N PRO A 57 6.80 16.94 -15.06
CA PRO A 57 7.99 17.68 -15.46
C PRO A 57 7.97 19.10 -14.91
N ARG A 58 9.05 19.48 -14.22
CA ARG A 58 9.26 20.84 -13.70
C ARG A 58 10.24 21.62 -14.54
N GLU A 59 11.11 20.92 -15.26
CA GLU A 59 12.11 21.50 -16.13
C GLU A 59 11.65 21.59 -17.59
N GLU A 60 12.45 22.31 -18.37
CA GLU A 60 12.24 22.53 -19.80
C GLU A 60 12.47 21.29 -20.65
N ASN A 61 13.28 20.35 -20.16
CA ASN A 61 13.62 19.10 -20.85
C ASN A 61 14.16 18.05 -19.87
N VAL A 62 14.22 16.79 -20.32
CA VAL A 62 14.71 15.65 -19.52
C VAL A 62 16.16 15.83 -19.08
N ALA A 63 17.05 16.47 -19.86
CA ALA A 63 18.42 16.69 -19.41
C ALA A 63 18.49 17.54 -18.14
N ARG A 64 17.76 18.66 -18.10
CA ARG A 64 17.66 19.54 -16.91
C ARG A 64 16.98 18.83 -15.74
N GLU A 65 15.92 18.08 -16.03
CA GLU A 65 15.22 17.29 -15.01
C GLU A 65 16.12 16.22 -14.38
N ILE A 66 16.98 15.55 -15.18
CA ILE A 66 18.01 14.62 -14.69
C ILE A 66 19.01 15.35 -13.79
N ILE A 67 19.54 16.50 -14.22
CA ILE A 67 20.53 17.26 -13.45
C ILE A 67 19.97 17.62 -12.07
N ALA A 68 18.77 18.22 -12.04
CA ALA A 68 18.12 18.65 -10.81
C ALA A 68 17.81 17.47 -9.85
N ASN A 69 17.28 16.38 -10.39
CA ASN A 69 16.91 15.22 -9.58
C ASN A 69 18.12 14.39 -9.16
N ALA A 70 19.20 14.35 -9.95
CA ALA A 70 20.44 13.67 -9.57
C ALA A 70 21.13 14.37 -8.39
N VAL A 71 21.19 15.71 -8.39
CA VAL A 71 21.67 16.49 -7.24
C VAL A 71 20.81 16.21 -6.02
N SER A 72 19.48 16.23 -6.18
CA SER A 72 18.55 16.00 -5.08
C SER A 72 18.67 14.59 -4.51
N ALA A 73 18.81 13.57 -5.36
CA ALA A 73 18.98 12.17 -4.93
C ALA A 73 20.27 11.97 -4.13
N ALA A 74 21.34 12.70 -4.48
CA ALA A 74 22.62 12.60 -3.78
C ALA A 74 22.68 13.41 -2.49
N THR A 75 21.94 14.52 -2.37
CA THR A 75 22.18 15.51 -1.30
C THR A 75 20.96 15.93 -0.50
N ARG A 76 19.74 15.66 -0.99
CA ARG A 76 18.48 16.20 -0.44
C ARG A 76 17.44 15.12 -0.10
N ASP A 77 17.77 13.84 -0.26
CA ASP A 77 16.88 12.77 0.19
C ASP A 77 16.90 12.73 1.74
N PRO A 78 15.78 13.08 2.43
CA PRO A 78 15.76 13.23 3.88
C PRO A 78 15.96 11.90 4.64
N ARG A 79 15.90 10.76 3.94
CA ARG A 79 16.08 9.43 4.54
C ARG A 79 17.55 9.07 4.71
N PHE A 80 18.46 9.76 4.02
CA PHE A 80 19.89 9.43 3.99
C PHE A 80 20.75 10.66 4.21
N ALA A 81 21.94 10.48 4.78
CA ALA A 81 22.94 11.53 4.80
C ALA A 81 23.40 11.86 3.36
N PRO A 82 23.83 13.10 3.06
CA PRO A 82 24.39 13.43 1.75
C PRO A 82 25.51 12.46 1.33
N VAL A 83 25.56 12.13 0.04
CA VAL A 83 26.60 11.28 -0.56
C VAL A 83 27.96 11.95 -0.42
N ARG A 84 28.96 11.19 0.04
CA ARG A 84 30.34 11.70 0.18
C ARG A 84 31.15 11.47 -1.11
N PRO A 85 32.18 12.29 -1.40
CA PRO A 85 32.99 12.17 -2.61
C PRO A 85 33.57 10.78 -2.86
N GLU A 86 33.93 10.07 -1.79
CA GLU A 86 34.53 8.73 -1.84
C GLU A 86 33.52 7.63 -2.18
N GLU A 87 32.22 7.91 -2.01
CA GLU A 87 31.15 6.96 -2.31
C GLU A 87 30.75 6.97 -3.79
N VAL A 88 31.00 8.09 -4.49
CA VAL A 88 30.46 8.38 -5.83
C VAL A 88 30.76 7.27 -6.84
N ASP A 89 32.00 6.78 -6.87
CA ASP A 89 32.43 5.79 -7.86
C ASP A 89 31.84 4.40 -7.58
N ALA A 90 31.43 4.12 -6.35
CA ALA A 90 30.79 2.87 -5.94
C ALA A 90 29.25 2.89 -6.15
N LEU A 91 28.67 4.01 -6.58
CA LEU A 91 27.23 4.10 -6.78
C LEU A 91 26.79 3.45 -8.09
N TRP A 92 25.79 2.59 -7.97
CA TRP A 92 24.93 2.19 -9.08
C TRP A 92 23.81 3.22 -9.23
N ILE A 93 23.59 3.68 -10.46
CA ILE A 93 22.67 4.79 -10.76
C ILE A 93 21.67 4.31 -11.79
N SER A 94 20.38 4.51 -11.52
CA SER A 94 19.32 4.37 -12.51
C SER A 94 18.59 5.68 -12.73
N VAL A 95 18.11 5.86 -13.95
CA VAL A 95 17.31 7.01 -14.37
C VAL A 95 16.03 6.49 -15.00
N ASP A 96 14.90 6.83 -14.40
CA ASP A 96 13.57 6.45 -14.87
C ASP A 96 12.88 7.68 -15.46
N VAL A 97 12.65 7.68 -16.77
CA VAL A 97 11.91 8.74 -17.47
C VAL A 97 10.44 8.33 -17.60
N LEU A 98 9.57 9.20 -17.13
CA LEU A 98 8.14 8.95 -16.99
C LEU A 98 7.35 9.44 -18.20
N SER A 99 6.38 8.65 -18.66
CA SER A 99 5.35 9.16 -19.56
C SER A 99 4.41 10.15 -18.84
N ASN A 100 3.55 10.82 -19.60
CA ASN A 100 2.48 11.57 -18.97
C ASN A 100 1.58 10.63 -18.15
N PRO A 101 1.18 11.06 -16.94
CA PRO A 101 0.27 10.29 -16.10
C PRO A 101 -1.15 10.27 -16.68
N GLU A 102 -1.76 9.09 -16.69
CA GLU A 102 -3.13 8.87 -17.17
C GLU A 102 -4.04 8.48 -16.00
N PRO A 103 -5.25 9.04 -15.87
CA PRO A 103 -6.20 8.65 -14.83
C PRO A 103 -6.59 7.18 -14.97
N VAL A 104 -6.69 6.47 -13.85
CA VAL A 104 -7.11 5.06 -13.83
C VAL A 104 -8.40 4.91 -13.04
N SER A 105 -9.42 4.34 -13.69
CA SER A 105 -10.70 3.98 -13.07
C SER A 105 -10.71 2.57 -12.49
N ASP A 106 -9.88 1.67 -13.00
CA ASP A 106 -9.79 0.28 -12.56
C ASP A 106 -8.32 -0.19 -12.45
N LEU A 107 -7.89 -0.45 -11.21
CA LEU A 107 -6.54 -0.95 -10.92
C LEU A 107 -6.33 -2.40 -11.38
N GLY A 108 -7.41 -3.16 -11.61
CA GLY A 108 -7.34 -4.57 -12.02
C GLY A 108 -6.73 -4.78 -13.42
N ASN A 109 -6.77 -3.76 -14.27
CA ASN A 109 -6.23 -3.80 -15.64
C ASN A 109 -4.80 -3.24 -15.76
N LEU A 110 -4.21 -2.76 -14.66
CA LEU A 110 -2.84 -2.27 -14.68
C LEU A 110 -1.86 -3.43 -14.51
N ASP A 111 -1.03 -3.68 -15.52
CA ASP A 111 0.12 -4.57 -15.36
C ASP A 111 1.21 -3.85 -14.53
N PRO A 112 1.53 -4.32 -13.30
CA PRO A 112 2.55 -3.70 -12.45
C PRO A 112 3.96 -3.74 -13.04
N ARG A 113 4.20 -4.59 -14.06
CA ARG A 113 5.48 -4.66 -14.77
C ARG A 113 5.64 -3.54 -15.80
N ARG A 114 4.54 -2.89 -16.18
CA ARG A 114 4.51 -1.87 -17.25
C ARG A 114 4.15 -0.49 -16.72
N TYR A 115 3.36 -0.43 -15.64
CA TYR A 115 2.83 0.80 -15.11
C TYR A 115 3.27 1.02 -13.66
N GLY A 116 3.83 2.20 -13.39
CA GLY A 116 3.90 2.76 -12.05
C GLY A 116 2.58 3.43 -11.68
N VAL A 117 2.33 3.59 -10.38
CA VAL A 117 1.09 4.22 -9.87
C VAL A 117 1.46 5.47 -9.07
N ILE A 118 0.74 6.55 -9.34
CA ILE A 118 0.73 7.76 -8.54
C ILE A 118 -0.58 7.77 -7.76
N VAL A 119 -0.49 7.67 -6.43
CA VAL A 119 -1.65 7.81 -5.54
C VAL A 119 -1.65 9.22 -4.98
N ARG A 120 -2.73 9.97 -5.15
CA ARG A 120 -2.89 11.32 -4.60
C ARG A 120 -4.04 11.37 -3.59
N THR A 121 -3.74 11.79 -2.37
CA THR A 121 -4.73 12.03 -1.31
C THR A 121 -4.61 13.48 -0.84
N GLY A 122 -5.53 14.34 -1.27
CA GLY A 122 -5.46 15.79 -1.04
C GLY A 122 -4.22 16.41 -1.68
N HIS A 123 -3.37 17.07 -0.88
CA HIS A 123 -2.10 17.67 -1.33
C HIS A 123 -0.91 16.69 -1.31
N ARG A 124 -1.09 15.46 -0.83
CA ARG A 124 -0.02 14.45 -0.76
C ARG A 124 -0.10 13.53 -1.97
N ALA A 125 1.04 13.29 -2.60
CA ALA A 125 1.18 12.32 -3.68
C ALA A 125 2.33 11.35 -3.37
N ILE A 126 2.10 10.06 -3.60
CA ILE A 126 3.11 9.02 -3.56
C ILE A 126 3.27 8.49 -4.99
N VAL A 127 4.52 8.39 -5.44
CA VAL A 127 4.85 7.86 -6.77
C VAL A 127 5.58 6.55 -6.58
N LEU A 128 5.01 5.48 -7.13
CA LEU A 128 5.58 4.14 -7.08
C LEU A 128 6.08 3.77 -8.47
N VAL A 129 7.40 3.86 -8.63
CA VAL A 129 8.08 3.50 -9.86
C VAL A 129 8.45 2.01 -9.79
N GLY A 130 7.90 1.20 -10.69
CA GLY A 130 8.32 -0.20 -10.88
C GLY A 130 7.96 -1.23 -9.79
N LEU A 131 7.37 -0.87 -8.65
CA LEU A 131 6.93 -1.85 -7.65
C LEU A 131 5.55 -1.52 -7.04
N LEU A 132 4.78 -2.58 -6.79
CA LEU A 132 3.41 -2.60 -6.30
C LEU A 132 3.26 -1.95 -4.91
N VAL A 133 2.35 -0.97 -4.77
CA VAL A 133 1.59 -0.75 -3.53
C VAL A 133 0.17 -0.28 -3.90
N VAL A 134 -0.84 -0.97 -3.35
CA VAL A 134 -2.24 -0.56 -3.37
C VAL A 134 -2.60 -0.07 -1.98
N VAL A 135 -2.98 1.21 -1.82
CA VAL A 135 -4.08 1.63 -0.93
C VAL A 135 -4.73 2.90 -1.51
N GLY A 136 -6.06 2.93 -1.54
CA GLY A 136 -6.89 3.81 -2.37
C GLY A 136 -6.80 5.33 -2.17
N ALA A 137 -6.90 6.02 -3.31
CA ALA A 137 -7.48 7.32 -3.65
C ALA A 137 -7.17 7.53 -5.16
N VAL A 138 -7.86 8.43 -5.88
CA VAL A 138 -7.75 8.64 -7.36
C VAL A 138 -6.32 8.43 -7.86
N GLY A 139 -6.13 7.35 -8.61
CA GLY A 139 -4.81 6.89 -9.06
C GLY A 139 -4.53 7.38 -10.47
N TYR A 140 -3.28 7.77 -10.73
CA TYR A 140 -2.77 7.99 -12.09
C TYR A 140 -1.73 6.91 -12.41
N ALA A 141 -1.76 6.34 -13.60
CA ALA A 141 -0.74 5.40 -14.08
C ALA A 141 0.29 6.12 -14.95
N VAL A 142 1.54 5.68 -14.85
CA VAL A 142 2.64 6.17 -15.67
C VAL A 142 3.38 4.99 -16.27
N LYS A 143 3.66 5.03 -17.56
CA LYS A 143 4.49 4.03 -18.24
C LYS A 143 5.96 4.34 -17.94
N THR A 144 6.68 3.34 -17.44
CA THR A 144 8.13 3.44 -17.12
C THR A 144 8.94 2.70 -18.18
N SER A 145 10.19 3.15 -18.44
CA SER A 145 11.04 2.63 -19.51
C SER A 145 12.08 1.59 -19.06
N VAL A 146 12.16 1.25 -17.77
CA VAL A 146 13.22 0.37 -17.26
C VAL A 146 12.71 -1.07 -17.11
N ALA A 147 13.07 -1.92 -18.08
CA ALA A 147 12.97 -3.36 -17.95
C ALA A 147 14.11 -3.87 -17.04
N ASN A 148 13.87 -3.92 -15.73
CA ASN A 148 14.78 -4.59 -14.80
C ASN A 148 14.45 -6.10 -14.79
N ALA A 149 15.27 -6.89 -15.48
CA ALA A 149 15.13 -8.36 -15.53
C ALA A 149 15.11 -9.00 -14.12
N GLU A 150 15.90 -8.47 -13.18
CA GLU A 150 15.94 -8.93 -11.77
C GLU A 150 14.64 -8.59 -11.00
N LEU A 151 13.97 -7.48 -11.36
CA LEU A 151 12.71 -7.09 -10.74
C LEU A 151 11.56 -8.00 -11.19
N ALA A 152 11.62 -8.52 -12.43
CA ALA A 152 10.60 -9.39 -12.98
C ALA A 152 10.50 -10.73 -12.26
N GLU A 153 11.64 -11.27 -11.82
CA GLU A 153 11.73 -12.49 -11.01
C GLU A 153 11.20 -12.25 -9.58
N LEU A 154 11.63 -11.17 -8.94
CA LEU A 154 11.17 -10.80 -7.59
C LEU A 154 9.65 -10.56 -7.55
N VAL A 155 9.12 -9.85 -8.55
CA VAL A 155 7.67 -9.60 -8.72
C VAL A 155 6.92 -10.90 -8.99
N SER A 156 7.52 -11.86 -9.69
CA SER A 156 6.90 -13.18 -9.90
C SER A 156 6.77 -13.97 -8.60
N GLY A 157 7.77 -13.88 -7.72
CA GLY A 157 7.74 -14.48 -6.38
C GLY A 157 6.64 -13.87 -5.52
N LEU A 158 6.59 -12.54 -5.45
CA LEU A 158 5.55 -11.82 -4.69
C LEU A 158 4.13 -12.07 -5.23
N LYS A 159 3.95 -12.24 -6.55
CA LYS A 159 2.65 -12.62 -7.13
C LYS A 159 2.22 -14.01 -6.66
N LYS A 160 3.12 -15.00 -6.67
CA LYS A 160 2.82 -16.36 -6.18
C LYS A 160 2.42 -16.36 -4.70
N GLU A 161 3.13 -15.60 -3.88
CA GLU A 161 2.87 -15.52 -2.44
C GLU A 161 1.57 -14.77 -2.13
N ARG A 162 1.29 -13.67 -2.84
CA ARG A 162 -0.01 -12.98 -2.78
C ARG A 162 -1.16 -13.89 -3.18
N ASP A 163 -1.01 -14.63 -4.27
CA ASP A 163 -2.07 -15.52 -4.78
C ASP A 163 -2.31 -16.70 -3.81
N PHE A 164 -1.27 -17.17 -3.13
CA PHE A 164 -1.37 -18.16 -2.05
C PHE A 164 -2.13 -17.60 -0.82
N LEU A 165 -1.73 -16.41 -0.33
CA LEU A 165 -2.39 -15.77 0.80
C LEU A 165 -3.87 -15.46 0.51
N ARG A 166 -4.18 -15.05 -0.73
CA ARG A 166 -5.56 -14.78 -1.15
C ARG A 166 -6.44 -16.03 -1.06
N LYS A 167 -5.94 -17.19 -1.47
CA LYS A 167 -6.66 -18.47 -1.33
C LYS A 167 -6.89 -18.85 0.14
N GLN A 168 -5.91 -18.61 1.01
CA GLN A 168 -6.09 -18.87 2.44
C GLN A 168 -7.16 -17.95 3.05
N ILE A 169 -7.16 -16.67 2.68
CA ILE A 169 -8.19 -15.72 3.15
C ILE A 169 -9.58 -16.16 2.67
N GLU A 170 -9.73 -16.53 1.41
CA GLU A 170 -11.01 -17.00 0.85
C GLU A 170 -11.53 -18.25 1.58
N GLN A 171 -10.63 -19.17 1.95
CA GLN A 171 -10.97 -20.34 2.74
C GLN A 171 -11.46 -19.97 4.15
N VAL A 172 -10.76 -19.07 4.84
CA VAL A 172 -11.16 -18.60 6.18
C VAL A 172 -12.49 -17.85 6.14
N GLU A 173 -12.75 -17.07 5.09
CA GLU A 173 -14.02 -16.38 4.91
C GLU A 173 -15.19 -17.34 4.64
N ALA A 174 -14.96 -18.40 3.85
CA ALA A 174 -15.95 -19.44 3.62
C ALA A 174 -16.31 -20.20 4.92
N GLU A 175 -15.30 -20.57 5.72
CA GLU A 175 -15.51 -21.21 7.03
C GLU A 175 -16.28 -20.30 7.99
N ARG A 176 -15.93 -19.01 8.05
CA ARG A 176 -16.65 -18.00 8.85
C ARG A 176 -18.12 -17.91 8.45
N ASP A 177 -18.42 -17.92 7.16
CA ASP A 177 -19.79 -17.79 6.66
C ASP A 177 -20.61 -19.07 6.92
N GLN A 178 -19.96 -20.24 6.90
CA GLN A 178 -20.58 -21.50 7.32
C GLN A 178 -20.90 -21.50 8.82
N LEU A 179 -19.98 -21.02 9.67
CA LEU A 179 -20.21 -20.86 11.11
C LEU A 179 -21.34 -19.87 11.40
N LYS A 180 -21.41 -18.74 10.70
CA LYS A 180 -22.52 -17.77 10.84
C LYS A 180 -23.88 -18.41 10.56
N LYS A 181 -23.98 -19.24 9.51
CA LYS A 181 -25.21 -19.99 9.20
C LYS A 181 -25.58 -20.96 10.33
N GLN A 182 -24.61 -21.66 10.91
CA GLN A 182 -24.85 -22.56 12.04
C GLN A 182 -25.35 -21.80 13.28
N VAL A 183 -24.76 -20.66 13.60
CA VAL A 183 -25.21 -19.81 14.71
C VAL A 183 -26.66 -19.36 14.51
N GLN A 184 -27.02 -18.91 13.31
CA GLN A 184 -28.41 -18.52 13.01
C GLN A 184 -29.40 -19.68 13.17
N ILE A 185 -29.02 -20.90 12.75
CA ILE A 185 -29.86 -22.09 12.92
C ILE A 185 -30.05 -22.41 14.41
N LEU A 186 -28.99 -22.35 15.21
CA LEU A 186 -29.04 -22.61 16.64
C LEU A 186 -29.88 -21.56 17.38
N GLU A 187 -29.74 -20.27 17.03
CA GLU A 187 -30.55 -19.18 17.58
C GLU A 187 -32.03 -19.36 17.24
N ALA A 188 -32.36 -19.70 15.99
CA ALA A 188 -33.73 -19.96 15.58
C ALA A 188 -34.33 -21.19 16.30
N ALA A 189 -33.56 -22.26 16.48
CA ALA A 189 -33.98 -23.45 17.22
C ALA A 189 -34.23 -23.14 18.70
N ARG A 190 -33.37 -22.33 19.33
CA ARG A 190 -33.53 -21.87 20.71
C ARG A 190 -34.82 -21.05 20.88
N LEU A 191 -35.07 -20.09 19.99
CA LEU A 191 -36.28 -19.27 20.04
C LEU A 191 -37.56 -20.10 19.86
N LYS A 192 -37.50 -21.14 19.03
CA LYS A 192 -38.61 -22.08 18.82
C LYS A 192 -38.86 -22.93 20.07
N ALA A 193 -37.80 -23.45 20.70
CA ALA A 193 -37.90 -24.21 21.95
C ALA A 193 -38.44 -23.35 23.11
N GLU A 194 -38.00 -22.10 23.24
CA GLU A 194 -38.52 -21.14 24.23
C GLU A 194 -40.03 -20.87 24.01
N ARG A 195 -40.48 -20.73 22.75
CA ARG A 195 -41.89 -20.56 22.39
C ARG A 195 -42.75 -21.81 22.63
N GLU A 196 -42.19 -23.01 22.44
CA GLU A 196 -42.88 -24.28 22.71
C GLU A 196 -42.99 -24.55 24.23
N ALA A 197 -41.93 -24.26 24.99
CA ALA A 197 -41.96 -24.33 26.46
C ALA A 197 -43.00 -23.38 27.08
N ALA A 198 -43.16 -22.18 26.52
CA ALA A 198 -44.18 -21.22 26.94
C ALA A 198 -45.63 -21.64 26.62
N LYS A 199 -45.84 -22.66 25.76
CA LYS A 199 -47.15 -23.22 25.41
C LYS A 199 -47.51 -24.49 26.18
N ALA A 200 -46.61 -25.04 27.00
CA ALA A 200 -46.90 -26.23 27.79
C ALA A 200 -47.88 -25.89 28.94
N PRO A 201 -48.99 -26.61 29.11
CA PRO A 201 -49.94 -26.33 30.18
C PRO A 201 -49.32 -26.61 31.56
N ALA A 202 -49.56 -25.69 32.50
CA ALA A 202 -49.18 -25.85 33.90
C ALA A 202 -49.75 -27.17 34.45
N LYS A 203 -48.88 -28.13 34.76
CA LYS A 203 -49.26 -29.31 35.54
C LYS A 203 -49.76 -28.82 36.91
N THR A 204 -51.00 -29.19 37.21
CA THR A 204 -51.71 -28.98 38.47
C THR A 204 -50.90 -29.49 39.66
N GLU A 205 -50.53 -28.60 40.59
CA GLU A 205 -50.01 -28.96 41.90
C GLU A 205 -51.12 -29.55 42.80
N PRO A 206 -50.81 -30.53 43.67
CA PRO A 206 -51.81 -31.18 44.52
C PRO A 206 -52.24 -30.30 45.70
N LYS A 207 -53.55 -30.25 45.96
CA LYS A 207 -54.19 -29.52 47.06
C LYS A 207 -53.60 -29.91 48.44
N LYS A 208 -53.12 -28.91 49.18
CA LYS A 208 -52.68 -28.99 50.58
C LYS A 208 -53.90 -29.16 51.52
N PRO A 209 -53.83 -29.99 52.60
CA PRO A 209 -54.97 -30.21 53.48
C PRO A 209 -55.17 -29.07 54.50
N ALA A 210 -56.44 -28.78 54.80
CA ALA A 210 -56.89 -27.71 55.68
C ALA A 210 -56.49 -27.91 57.15
N LYS A 211 -55.93 -26.86 57.78
CA LYS A 211 -55.67 -26.82 59.23
C LYS A 211 -56.90 -26.28 59.99
N LYS A 212 -57.33 -27.02 61.02
CA LYS A 212 -58.42 -26.70 61.95
C LYS A 212 -58.08 -25.48 62.83
N LYS A 213 -59.09 -24.63 63.09
CA LYS A 213 -59.08 -23.48 64.02
C LYS A 213 -58.91 -23.93 65.49
N PRO A 214 -58.12 -23.24 66.33
CA PRO A 214 -58.16 -23.40 67.79
C PRO A 214 -59.28 -22.55 68.43
N PRO A 215 -59.78 -22.91 69.63
CA PRO A 215 -60.94 -22.28 70.25
C PRO A 215 -60.61 -21.00 71.03
N GLU A 216 -61.60 -20.11 71.11
CA GLU A 216 -61.64 -18.89 71.92
C GLU A 216 -61.31 -19.15 73.40
N LYS A 217 -60.52 -18.25 74.00
CA LYS A 217 -60.48 -18.08 75.45
C LYS A 217 -60.83 -16.64 75.81
N LYS A 218 -61.83 -16.54 76.69
CA LYS A 218 -62.43 -15.34 77.28
C LYS A 218 -61.41 -14.53 78.10
N ALA A 219 -61.65 -13.23 78.13
CA ALA A 219 -61.03 -12.23 79.01
C ALA A 219 -61.21 -12.55 80.51
N PRO A 220 -60.45 -11.85 81.37
CA PRO A 220 -61.13 -11.07 82.41
C PRO A 220 -60.62 -9.63 82.53
N GLN A 221 -61.54 -8.79 82.98
CA GLN A 221 -61.44 -7.36 83.25
C GLN A 221 -60.58 -7.07 84.48
N ARG A 222 -59.84 -5.95 84.45
CA ARG A 222 -59.86 -4.89 85.46
C ARG A 222 -59.13 -3.64 84.96
#